data_AF-A0A7C5UNR2-F1
#
_entry.id   AF-A0A7C5UNR2-F1
#
_cell.length_a   1.000
_cell.length_b   1.000
_cell.length_c   1.000
_cell.angle_alpha   90.00
_cell.angle_beta   90.00
_cell.angle_gamma   90.00
#
_symmetry.space_group_name_H-M   'P 1'
#
loop_
_entity.id
_entity.type
_entity.pdbx_description
1 polymer ?
#
loop_
_entity_poly.entity_id
_entity_poly.type
_entity_poly.pdbx_seq_one_letter_code
_entity_poly.pdbx_strand_id
1 'polypeptide(L)'
;MVSKLIYLMLFGAVGGFIAWAVNEPFYDDTMRRSVDWGRLVLFGAVSGGFIGAMIGLASGLSLGTGKHVARGALLGAVVGIVGGWLGVVIGQVIFGVLTTRLPIVGLIIGRILGWAVFGAAIGLAEGVVARSPKRMRNGMLGGAIGGGLGGALFDFLGLVVASGFAFVPGAAEDAGAPSRAVGLTLIGAGVGLFIGLLELLTRTAWVRVIYGRNEGKDYPIDRDGAYIGRDELADVPLRGDPQVAPRHAEIRTQGGGYLLVPLAPLLVNGRPATAPVELHDGDMLQIGSFQMQFQLREGQAQRMPRDVVRAPYTPMPAPPGVCPYCGQPQDPMTGACACTPTTALTPTPPPTRPPVPATGGVVVVAQATSLVGLDGALAGQRFSVPASGLTVGREADNTLIVPDLSVSRHHARIAQENGVLVVYDLGSTNGTYVNEVRVTRQTLKPGDIVRFGGVRFRVE
;
A
#
# COMPACT_ATOMS: atom_id res chain seq x y z
N MET A 1 -0.76 -7.00 -1.84
CA MET A 1 0.45 -6.81 -2.70
C MET A 1 0.44 -7.73 -3.91
N VAL A 2 0.21 -9.04 -3.75
CA VAL A 2 -0.11 -9.96 -4.87
C VAL A 2 -1.22 -9.36 -5.76
N SER A 3 -2.17 -8.65 -5.15
CA SER A 3 -3.16 -7.84 -5.84
C SER A 3 -2.59 -6.85 -6.87
N LYS A 4 -1.55 -6.06 -6.55
CA LYS A 4 -0.96 -5.09 -7.50
C LYS A 4 -0.33 -5.78 -8.71
N LEU A 5 0.40 -6.87 -8.48
CA LEU A 5 1.00 -7.67 -9.56
C LEU A 5 -0.07 -8.21 -10.51
N ILE A 6 -1.17 -8.75 -9.96
CA ILE A 6 -2.31 -9.23 -10.74
C ILE A 6 -2.97 -8.07 -11.51
N TYR A 7 -3.18 -6.92 -10.87
CA TYR A 7 -3.75 -5.74 -11.55
C TYR A 7 -2.87 -5.31 -12.74
N LEU A 8 -1.55 -5.18 -12.55
CA LEU A 8 -0.67 -4.77 -13.65
C LEU A 8 -0.71 -5.74 -14.83
N MET A 9 -0.71 -7.06 -14.55
CA MET A 9 -0.85 -8.08 -15.60
C MET A 9 -2.19 -7.97 -16.33
N LEU A 10 -3.31 -7.89 -15.61
CA LEU A 10 -4.65 -7.83 -16.21
C LEU A 10 -4.86 -6.54 -17.02
N PHE A 11 -4.50 -5.39 -16.45
CA PHE A 11 -4.63 -4.12 -17.15
C PHE A 11 -3.66 -4.02 -18.34
N GLY A 12 -2.46 -4.58 -18.22
CA GLY A 12 -1.56 -4.74 -19.37
C GLY A 12 -2.19 -5.56 -20.49
N ALA A 13 -2.83 -6.70 -20.15
CA ALA A 13 -3.55 -7.53 -21.12
C ALA A 13 -4.69 -6.75 -21.81
N VAL A 14 -5.51 -6.05 -21.04
CA VAL A 14 -6.60 -5.21 -21.57
C VAL A 14 -6.04 -4.09 -22.46
N GLY A 15 -4.95 -3.45 -22.07
CA GLY A 15 -4.27 -2.44 -22.89
C GLY A 15 -3.79 -3.00 -24.22
N GLY A 16 -3.23 -4.21 -24.22
CA GLY A 16 -2.83 -4.92 -25.43
C GLY A 16 -4.01 -5.30 -26.34
N PHE A 17 -5.12 -5.74 -25.75
CA PHE A 17 -6.35 -6.06 -26.50
C PHE A 17 -6.98 -4.81 -27.13
N ILE A 18 -7.08 -3.70 -26.39
CA ILE A 18 -7.60 -2.44 -26.93
C ILE A 18 -6.68 -1.91 -28.03
N ALA A 19 -5.36 -1.98 -27.82
CA ALA A 19 -4.37 -1.61 -28.84
C ALA A 19 -4.58 -2.40 -30.13
N TRP A 20 -4.83 -3.72 -30.04
CA TRP A 20 -5.19 -4.53 -31.20
C TRP A 20 -6.49 -4.04 -31.84
N ALA A 21 -7.58 -3.95 -31.07
CA ALA A 21 -8.91 -3.61 -31.59
C ALA A 21 -8.94 -2.25 -32.32
N VAL A 22 -8.12 -1.29 -31.88
CA VAL A 22 -8.01 0.03 -32.53
C VAL A 22 -7.11 0.01 -33.76
N ASN A 23 -6.03 -0.78 -33.76
CA ASN A 23 -5.11 -0.83 -34.91
C ASN A 23 -5.60 -1.75 -36.03
N GLU A 24 -6.32 -2.81 -35.71
CA GLU A 24 -6.72 -3.86 -36.65
C GLU A 24 -7.50 -3.32 -37.87
N PRO A 25 -8.47 -2.38 -37.74
CA PRO A 25 -9.17 -1.83 -38.90
C PRO A 25 -8.29 -1.08 -39.90
N PHE A 26 -7.07 -0.70 -39.49
CA PHE A 26 -6.11 0.02 -40.33
C PHE A 26 -5.01 -0.90 -40.90
N TYR A 27 -5.08 -2.21 -40.63
CA TYR A 27 -4.17 -3.20 -41.18
C TYR A 27 -4.72 -3.73 -42.51
N ASP A 28 -4.02 -3.46 -43.61
CA ASP A 28 -4.33 -3.99 -44.94
C ASP A 28 -3.21 -4.93 -45.45
N ASP A 29 -3.50 -5.71 -46.50
CA ASP A 29 -2.54 -6.67 -47.06
C ASP A 29 -1.30 -6.01 -47.70
N THR A 30 -1.33 -4.71 -47.98
CA THR A 30 -0.16 -3.99 -48.52
C THR A 30 0.96 -3.87 -47.48
N MET A 31 0.60 -3.88 -46.21
CA MET A 31 1.53 -3.84 -45.07
C MET A 31 2.43 -5.09 -44.99
N ARG A 32 2.04 -6.20 -45.64
CA ARG A 32 2.87 -7.42 -45.74
C ARG A 32 4.01 -7.30 -46.76
N ARG A 33 3.94 -6.36 -47.71
CA ARG A 33 4.85 -6.30 -48.86
C ARG A 33 5.92 -5.19 -48.78
N SER A 34 5.70 -4.14 -47.98
CA SER A 34 6.65 -3.02 -47.82
C SER A 34 6.57 -2.37 -46.44
N VAL A 35 7.71 -1.87 -45.94
CA VAL A 35 7.78 -1.13 -44.67
C VAL A 35 7.27 0.30 -44.87
N ASP A 36 6.01 0.56 -44.50
CA ASP A 36 5.47 1.91 -44.38
C ASP A 36 5.80 2.48 -42.98
N TRP A 37 6.78 3.38 -42.93
CA TRP A 37 7.21 4.01 -41.69
C TRP A 37 6.11 4.83 -41.01
N GLY A 38 5.22 5.47 -41.76
CA GLY A 38 4.14 6.29 -41.19
C GLY A 38 3.15 5.43 -40.43
N ARG A 39 2.73 4.32 -41.05
CA ARG A 39 1.80 3.36 -40.41
C ARG A 39 2.45 2.61 -39.25
N LEU A 40 3.73 2.28 -39.36
CA LEU A 40 4.50 1.63 -38.29
C LEU A 40 4.62 2.52 -37.04
N VAL A 41 4.90 3.82 -37.24
CA VAL A 41 4.93 4.83 -36.18
C VAL A 41 3.56 4.99 -35.53
N LEU A 42 2.49 5.09 -36.33
CA LEU A 42 1.12 5.18 -35.82
C LEU A 42 0.75 3.95 -34.99
N PHE A 43 1.06 2.75 -35.48
CA PHE A 43 0.85 1.49 -34.75
C PHE A 43 1.55 1.49 -33.39
N GLY A 44 2.83 1.89 -33.37
CA GLY A 44 3.61 1.99 -32.13
C GLY A 44 3.02 3.00 -31.15
N ALA A 45 2.68 4.19 -31.62
CA ALA A 45 2.10 5.27 -30.82
C ALA A 45 0.73 4.88 -30.22
N VAL A 46 -0.17 4.32 -31.02
CA VAL A 46 -1.49 3.86 -30.57
C VAL A 46 -1.35 2.72 -29.56
N SER A 47 -0.55 1.71 -29.89
CA SER A 47 -0.36 0.55 -29.01
C SER A 47 0.28 0.93 -27.69
N GLY A 48 1.35 1.72 -27.75
CA GLY A 48 2.03 2.23 -26.57
C GLY A 48 1.12 3.13 -25.74
N GLY A 49 0.30 3.97 -26.37
CA GLY A 49 -0.67 4.83 -25.70
C GLY A 49 -1.68 4.05 -24.86
N PHE A 50 -2.32 3.01 -25.42
CA PHE A 50 -3.29 2.20 -24.68
C PHE A 50 -2.65 1.34 -23.60
N ILE A 51 -1.52 0.68 -23.89
CA ILE A 51 -0.82 -0.14 -22.90
C ILE A 51 -0.31 0.74 -21.76
N GLY A 52 0.33 1.87 -22.08
CA GLY A 52 0.82 2.84 -21.10
C GLY A 52 -0.30 3.44 -20.26
N ALA A 53 -1.44 3.80 -20.88
CA ALA A 53 -2.61 4.29 -20.16
C ALA A 53 -3.14 3.26 -19.15
N MET A 54 -3.26 1.99 -19.55
CA MET A 54 -3.79 0.94 -18.69
C MET A 54 -2.84 0.57 -17.55
N ILE A 55 -1.52 0.55 -17.80
CA ILE A 55 -0.52 0.40 -16.73
C ILE A 55 -0.61 1.57 -15.74
N GLY A 56 -0.65 2.80 -16.24
CA GLY A 56 -0.78 3.99 -15.39
C GLY A 56 -2.09 4.01 -14.58
N LEU A 57 -3.19 3.54 -15.18
CA LEU A 57 -4.48 3.37 -14.52
C LEU A 57 -4.38 2.32 -13.39
N ALA A 58 -3.79 1.16 -13.65
CA ALA A 58 -3.59 0.11 -12.63
C ALA A 58 -2.75 0.61 -11.45
N SER A 59 -1.69 1.37 -11.73
CA SER A 59 -0.86 1.98 -10.70
C SER A 59 -1.61 3.03 -9.90
N GLY A 60 -2.43 3.86 -10.55
CA GLY A 60 -3.31 4.81 -9.87
C GLY A 60 -4.36 4.13 -8.98
N LEU A 61 -4.96 3.02 -9.44
CA LEU A 61 -5.91 2.22 -8.66
C LEU A 61 -5.25 1.62 -7.42
N SER A 62 -4.00 1.18 -7.55
CA SER A 62 -3.25 0.63 -6.41
C SER A 62 -3.09 1.64 -5.27
N LEU A 63 -3.08 2.94 -5.57
CA LEU A 63 -3.03 4.03 -4.57
C LEU A 63 -4.41 4.38 -3.99
N GLY A 64 -5.51 3.99 -4.65
CA GLY A 64 -6.88 4.04 -4.09
C GLY A 64 -7.53 5.43 -4.11
N THR A 65 -7.14 6.31 -5.04
CA THR A 65 -7.73 7.64 -5.20
C THR A 65 -8.04 7.92 -6.67
N GLY A 66 -9.16 8.60 -6.96
CA GLY A 66 -9.57 8.90 -8.34
C GLY A 66 -8.60 9.83 -9.09
N LYS A 67 -7.97 10.78 -8.39
CA LYS A 67 -6.96 11.67 -8.99
C LYS A 67 -5.70 10.93 -9.42
N HIS A 68 -5.23 9.95 -8.63
CA HIS A 68 -4.11 9.10 -9.04
C HIS A 68 -4.46 8.24 -10.25
N VAL A 69 -5.70 7.74 -10.34
CA VAL A 69 -6.18 6.97 -11.49
C VAL A 69 -6.17 7.82 -12.76
N ALA A 70 -6.81 9.00 -12.72
CA ALA A 70 -6.91 9.88 -13.90
C ALA A 70 -5.52 10.38 -14.36
N ARG A 71 -4.70 10.86 -13.41
CA ARG A 71 -3.35 11.33 -13.71
C ARG A 71 -2.44 10.20 -14.18
N GLY A 72 -2.56 9.02 -13.58
CA GLY A 72 -1.82 7.83 -13.97
C GLY A 72 -2.14 7.40 -15.39
N ALA A 73 -3.43 7.31 -15.75
CA ALA A 73 -3.86 6.99 -17.10
C ALA A 73 -3.36 8.02 -18.12
N LEU A 74 -3.47 9.33 -17.83
CA LEU A 74 -3.03 10.39 -18.75
C LEU A 74 -1.51 10.38 -18.97
N LEU A 75 -0.72 10.40 -17.90
CA LEU A 75 0.74 10.38 -18.00
C LEU A 75 1.22 9.06 -18.62
N GLY A 76 0.57 7.95 -18.28
CA GLY A 76 0.81 6.66 -18.87
C GLY A 76 0.57 6.65 -20.38
N ALA A 77 -0.53 7.26 -20.83
CA ALA A 77 -0.84 7.39 -22.26
C ALA A 77 0.21 8.23 -22.99
N VAL A 78 0.61 9.38 -22.44
CA VAL A 78 1.60 10.28 -23.07
C VAL A 78 2.96 9.60 -23.20
N VAL A 79 3.46 9.01 -22.11
CA VAL A 79 4.74 8.28 -22.13
C VAL A 79 4.62 7.06 -23.04
N GLY A 80 3.47 6.38 -23.01
CA GLY A 80 3.16 5.26 -23.87
C GLY A 80 3.19 5.62 -25.36
N ILE A 81 2.60 6.75 -25.77
CA ILE A 81 2.61 7.22 -27.16
C ILE A 81 4.04 7.48 -27.64
N VAL A 82 4.81 8.24 -26.86
CA VAL A 82 6.19 8.59 -27.21
C VAL A 82 7.08 7.34 -27.19
N GLY A 83 6.96 6.53 -26.14
CA GLY A 83 7.73 5.31 -25.97
C GLY A 83 7.39 4.25 -27.02
N GLY A 84 6.12 4.11 -27.38
CA GLY A 84 5.67 3.19 -28.41
C GLY A 84 6.15 3.60 -29.81
N TRP A 85 6.09 4.90 -30.12
CA TRP A 85 6.67 5.45 -31.35
C TRP A 85 8.17 5.15 -31.46
N LEU A 86 8.96 5.60 -30.49
CA LEU A 86 10.42 5.41 -30.48
C LEU A 86 10.77 3.92 -30.45
N GLY A 87 10.06 3.16 -29.62
CA GLY A 87 10.31 1.74 -29.41
C GLY A 87 10.11 0.92 -30.69
N VAL A 88 9.05 1.19 -31.43
CA VAL A 88 8.79 0.52 -32.71
C VAL A 88 9.80 0.92 -33.78
N VAL A 89 10.17 2.21 -33.87
CA VAL A 89 11.18 2.67 -34.85
C VAL A 89 12.54 2.01 -34.57
N ILE A 90 13.02 2.08 -33.33
CA ILE A 90 14.30 1.48 -32.94
C ILE A 90 14.24 -0.03 -33.12
N GLY A 91 13.14 -0.67 -32.70
CA GLY A 91 12.95 -2.10 -32.85
C GLY A 91 12.96 -2.56 -34.31
N GLN A 92 12.32 -1.81 -35.20
CA GLN A 92 12.29 -2.12 -36.63
C GLN A 92 13.67 -1.98 -37.29
N VAL A 93 14.46 -0.97 -36.89
CA VAL A 93 15.84 -0.81 -37.35
C VAL A 93 16.71 -1.97 -36.89
N ILE A 94 16.62 -2.35 -35.60
CA ILE A 94 17.35 -3.50 -35.05
C ILE A 94 16.96 -4.77 -35.82
N PHE A 95 15.66 -5.02 -35.99
CA PHE A 95 15.15 -6.17 -36.73
C PHE A 95 15.69 -6.22 -38.16
N GLY A 96 15.64 -5.11 -38.91
CA GLY A 96 16.15 -5.03 -40.28
C GLY A 96 17.66 -5.31 -40.37
N VAL A 97 18.46 -4.77 -39.45
CA VAL A 97 19.92 -5.01 -39.43
C VAL A 97 20.25 -6.46 -39.08
N LEU A 98 19.54 -7.07 -38.12
CA LEU A 98 19.81 -8.45 -37.73
C LEU A 98 19.38 -9.45 -38.80
N THR A 99 18.19 -9.26 -39.38
CA THR A 99 17.65 -10.16 -40.41
C THR A 99 18.48 -10.14 -41.70
N THR A 100 19.07 -9.00 -42.06
CA THR A 100 19.98 -8.91 -43.22
C THR A 100 21.32 -9.61 -42.99
N ARG A 101 21.81 -9.67 -41.75
CA ARG A 101 23.10 -10.31 -41.41
C ARG A 101 22.98 -11.78 -41.03
N LEU A 102 21.86 -12.17 -40.42
CA LEU A 102 21.61 -13.51 -39.90
C LEU A 102 20.16 -13.90 -40.25
N PRO A 103 19.90 -14.59 -41.37
CA PRO A 103 18.54 -14.72 -41.89
C PRO A 103 17.59 -15.50 -40.96
N ILE A 104 18.04 -16.59 -40.34
CA ILE A 104 17.19 -17.40 -39.44
C ILE A 104 17.28 -16.89 -38.01
N VAL A 105 18.51 -16.72 -37.51
CA VAL A 105 18.76 -16.29 -36.12
C VAL A 105 18.33 -14.84 -35.88
N GLY A 106 18.49 -13.98 -36.88
CA GLY A 106 18.13 -12.57 -36.82
C GLY A 106 16.62 -12.31 -36.80
N LEU A 107 15.80 -13.23 -37.31
CA LEU A 107 14.33 -13.15 -37.15
C LEU A 107 13.95 -13.27 -35.67
N ILE A 108 14.46 -14.30 -34.99
CA ILE A 108 14.14 -14.57 -33.57
C ILE A 108 14.75 -13.48 -32.69
N ILE A 109 16.06 -13.25 -32.80
CA ILE A 109 16.76 -12.27 -31.95
C ILE A 109 16.27 -10.86 -32.24
N GLY A 110 16.09 -10.50 -33.52
CA GLY A 110 15.59 -9.18 -33.91
C GLY A 110 14.21 -8.89 -33.34
N ARG A 111 13.31 -9.89 -33.34
CA ARG A 111 11.95 -9.75 -32.78
C ARG A 111 11.99 -9.62 -31.27
N ILE A 112 12.79 -10.43 -30.57
CA ILE A 112 13.00 -10.33 -29.12
C ILE A 112 13.53 -8.95 -28.75
N LEU A 113 14.59 -8.49 -29.41
CA LEU A 113 15.22 -7.19 -29.11
C LEU A 113 14.29 -6.03 -29.46
N GLY A 114 13.58 -6.08 -30.58
CA GLY A 114 12.64 -5.04 -30.97
C GLY A 114 11.50 -4.87 -29.98
N TRP A 115 10.85 -5.98 -29.59
CA TRP A 115 9.79 -5.94 -28.59
C TRP A 115 10.31 -5.65 -27.18
N ALA A 116 11.54 -6.03 -26.84
CA ALA A 116 12.17 -5.64 -25.58
C ALA A 116 12.37 -4.11 -25.52
N VAL A 117 12.85 -3.48 -26.59
CA VAL A 117 13.00 -2.02 -26.65
C VAL A 117 11.63 -1.33 -26.56
N PHE A 118 10.63 -1.84 -27.26
CA PHE A 118 9.25 -1.33 -27.18
C PHE A 118 8.69 -1.42 -25.75
N GLY A 119 8.78 -2.60 -25.15
CA GLY A 119 8.32 -2.84 -23.78
C GLY A 119 9.09 -1.99 -22.75
N ALA A 120 10.39 -1.83 -22.92
CA ALA A 120 11.22 -0.97 -22.07
C ALA A 120 10.76 0.49 -22.12
N ALA A 121 10.48 1.00 -23.32
CA ALA A 121 10.04 2.37 -23.52
C ALA A 121 8.66 2.63 -22.90
N ILE A 122 7.72 1.69 -23.02
CA ILE A 122 6.41 1.76 -22.34
C ILE A 122 6.59 1.65 -20.82
N GLY A 123 7.49 0.77 -20.36
CA GLY A 123 7.75 0.56 -18.94
C GLY A 123 8.24 1.81 -18.20
N LEU A 124 8.83 2.80 -18.91
CA LEU A 124 9.17 4.10 -18.33
C LEU A 124 7.94 4.84 -17.78
N ALA A 125 6.74 4.58 -18.32
CA ALA A 125 5.49 5.18 -17.89
C ALA A 125 5.25 4.98 -16.38
N GLU A 126 5.56 3.79 -15.85
CA GLU A 126 5.38 3.49 -14.41
C GLU A 126 6.20 4.44 -13.54
N GLY A 127 7.47 4.66 -13.90
CA GLY A 127 8.36 5.56 -13.16
C GLY A 127 7.93 7.01 -13.24
N VAL A 128 7.48 7.47 -14.41
CA VAL A 128 7.02 8.84 -14.63
C VAL A 128 5.73 9.11 -13.85
N VAL A 129 4.78 8.17 -13.88
CA VAL A 129 3.52 8.25 -13.11
C VAL A 129 3.82 8.33 -11.61
N ALA A 130 4.71 7.46 -11.13
CA ALA A 130 5.08 7.38 -9.71
C ALA A 130 6.10 8.43 -9.26
N ARG A 131 6.68 9.23 -10.18
CA ARG A 131 7.79 10.17 -9.92
C ARG A 131 8.95 9.51 -9.16
N SER A 132 9.28 8.26 -9.49
CA SER A 132 10.33 7.49 -8.83
C SER A 132 11.35 7.00 -9.86
N PRO A 133 12.65 7.38 -9.74
CA PRO A 133 13.69 6.88 -10.62
C PRO A 133 13.90 5.37 -10.45
N LYS A 134 13.71 4.86 -9.22
CA LYS A 134 13.77 3.43 -8.93
C LYS A 134 12.69 2.67 -9.70
N ARG A 135 11.44 3.16 -9.67
CA ARG A 135 10.35 2.57 -10.47
C ARG A 135 10.53 2.76 -11.96
N MET A 136 11.15 3.85 -12.41
CA MET A 136 11.48 4.05 -13.82
C MET A 136 12.43 2.96 -14.33
N ARG A 137 13.49 2.67 -13.56
CA ARG A 137 14.43 1.59 -13.89
C ARG A 137 13.74 0.22 -13.87
N ASN A 138 12.95 -0.06 -12.82
CA ASN A 138 12.25 -1.34 -12.70
C ASN A 138 11.21 -1.52 -13.81
N GLY A 139 10.48 -0.46 -14.14
CA GLY A 139 9.50 -0.42 -15.22
C GLY A 139 10.17 -0.69 -16.57
N MET A 140 11.28 -0.03 -16.86
CA MET A 140 12.07 -0.24 -18.07
C MET A 140 12.58 -1.69 -18.19
N LEU A 141 13.18 -2.24 -17.14
CA LEU A 141 13.68 -3.61 -17.14
C LEU A 141 12.54 -4.64 -17.25
N GLY A 142 11.45 -4.40 -16.53
CA GLY A 142 10.29 -5.30 -16.52
C GLY A 142 9.57 -5.29 -17.85
N GLY A 143 9.41 -4.10 -18.43
CA GLY A 143 8.92 -3.92 -19.78
C GLY A 143 9.82 -4.56 -20.82
N ALA A 144 11.15 -4.48 -20.69
CA ALA A 144 12.08 -5.14 -21.60
C ALA A 144 11.93 -6.67 -21.58
N ILE A 145 11.86 -7.26 -20.37
CA ILE A 145 11.70 -8.71 -20.21
C ILE A 145 10.33 -9.15 -20.73
N GLY A 146 9.25 -8.46 -20.33
CA GLY A 146 7.90 -8.79 -20.75
C GLY A 146 7.69 -8.62 -22.26
N GLY A 147 8.20 -7.54 -22.83
CA GLY A 147 8.18 -7.28 -24.27
C GLY A 147 9.00 -8.31 -25.04
N GLY A 148 10.24 -8.59 -24.62
CA GLY A 148 11.10 -9.58 -25.27
C GLY A 148 10.53 -11.00 -25.26
N LEU A 149 10.00 -11.44 -24.11
CA LEU A 149 9.34 -12.75 -23.99
C LEU A 149 8.05 -12.81 -24.81
N GLY A 150 7.23 -11.76 -24.78
CA GLY A 150 6.03 -11.67 -25.60
C GLY A 150 6.35 -11.69 -27.10
N GLY A 151 7.43 -11.01 -27.52
CA GLY A 151 7.95 -11.02 -28.88
C GLY A 151 8.49 -12.39 -29.31
N ALA A 152 9.18 -13.11 -28.42
CA ALA A 152 9.65 -14.47 -28.68
C ALA A 152 8.51 -15.45 -28.94
N LEU A 153 7.43 -15.32 -28.16
CA LEU A 153 6.27 -16.20 -28.23
C LEU A 153 5.36 -15.87 -29.42
N PHE A 154 5.47 -14.66 -30.00
CA PHE A 154 4.56 -14.18 -31.05
C PHE A 154 4.46 -15.10 -32.27
N ASP A 155 5.57 -15.60 -32.79
CA ASP A 155 5.56 -16.50 -33.97
C ASP A 155 4.99 -17.88 -33.66
N PHE A 156 5.34 -18.42 -32.49
CA PHE A 156 4.80 -19.68 -32.01
C PHE A 156 3.28 -19.60 -31.84
N LEU A 157 2.79 -18.50 -31.26
CA LEU A 157 1.36 -18.23 -31.12
C LEU A 157 0.67 -18.04 -32.47
N GLY A 158 1.28 -17.33 -33.41
CA GLY A 158 0.76 -17.24 -34.77
C GLY A 158 0.51 -18.62 -35.39
N LEU A 159 1.47 -19.54 -35.24
CA LEU A 159 1.37 -20.90 -35.75
C LEU A 159 0.31 -21.73 -35.00
N VAL A 160 0.30 -21.70 -33.67
CA VAL A 160 -0.67 -22.45 -32.85
C VAL A 160 -2.09 -21.94 -33.06
N VAL A 161 -2.30 -20.63 -33.04
CA VAL A 161 -3.62 -20.01 -33.25
C VAL A 161 -4.11 -20.28 -34.66
N ALA A 162 -3.28 -20.08 -35.69
CA ALA A 162 -3.65 -20.41 -37.06
C ALA A 162 -4.03 -21.89 -37.23
N SER A 163 -3.31 -22.81 -36.56
CA SER A 163 -3.63 -24.24 -36.58
C SER A 163 -4.92 -24.60 -35.83
N GLY A 164 -5.26 -23.89 -34.74
CA GLY A 164 -6.48 -24.12 -33.97
C GLY A 164 -7.75 -23.64 -34.67
N PHE A 165 -7.65 -22.61 -35.50
CA PHE A 165 -8.76 -22.09 -36.31
C PHE A 165 -8.85 -22.71 -37.72
N ALA A 166 -7.96 -23.65 -38.06
CA ALA A 166 -7.92 -24.28 -39.39
C ALA A 166 -9.22 -25.02 -39.78
N PHE A 167 -10.05 -25.40 -38.81
CA PHE A 167 -11.32 -26.11 -39.03
C PHE A 167 -12.54 -25.17 -39.14
N VAL A 168 -12.37 -23.85 -38.99
CA VAL A 168 -13.46 -22.88 -39.08
C VAL A 168 -13.58 -22.37 -40.53
N PRO A 169 -14.71 -22.58 -41.22
CA PRO A 169 -14.92 -22.09 -42.58
C PRO A 169 -14.76 -20.56 -42.64
N GLY A 170 -13.94 -20.06 -43.57
CA GLY A 170 -13.63 -18.62 -43.72
C GLY A 170 -12.49 -18.10 -42.82
N ALA A 171 -12.03 -18.87 -41.83
CA ALA A 171 -10.93 -18.44 -40.96
C ALA A 171 -9.56 -18.47 -41.64
N ALA A 172 -9.40 -19.20 -42.75
CA ALA A 172 -8.14 -19.27 -43.50
C ALA A 172 -7.79 -17.97 -44.25
N GLU A 173 -8.79 -17.15 -44.59
CA GLU A 173 -8.57 -15.85 -45.26
C GLU A 173 -8.18 -14.74 -44.26
N ASP A 174 -8.63 -14.84 -42.99
CA ASP A 174 -8.46 -13.80 -41.95
C ASP A 174 -7.71 -14.26 -40.67
N ALA A 175 -7.01 -15.41 -40.68
CA ALA A 175 -6.30 -15.98 -39.51
C ALA A 175 -5.24 -15.05 -38.85
N GLY A 176 -4.85 -13.98 -39.54
CA GLY A 176 -3.90 -12.98 -39.02
C GLY A 176 -4.47 -12.10 -37.90
N ALA A 177 -5.76 -11.76 -37.94
CA ALA A 177 -6.35 -10.85 -36.96
C ALA A 177 -6.45 -11.47 -35.55
N PRO A 178 -6.96 -12.72 -35.39
CA PRO A 178 -7.03 -13.36 -34.07
C PRO A 178 -5.65 -13.62 -33.46
N SER A 179 -4.65 -14.00 -34.26
CA SER A 179 -3.29 -14.23 -33.77
C SER A 179 -2.63 -12.93 -33.29
N ARG A 180 -2.82 -11.81 -33.97
CA ARG A 180 -2.38 -10.47 -33.50
C ARG A 180 -3.08 -10.06 -32.21
N ALA A 181 -4.37 -10.33 -32.07
CA ALA A 181 -5.14 -10.05 -30.86
C ALA A 181 -4.54 -10.76 -29.64
N VAL A 182 -4.30 -12.06 -29.77
CA VAL A 182 -3.69 -12.86 -28.70
C VAL A 182 -2.26 -12.40 -28.44
N GLY A 183 -1.47 -12.16 -29.49
CA GLY A 183 -0.08 -11.71 -29.37
C GLY A 183 0.07 -10.39 -28.62
N LEU A 184 -0.68 -9.35 -29.00
CA LEU A 184 -0.63 -8.04 -28.32
C LEU A 184 -1.16 -8.10 -26.90
N THR A 185 -2.20 -8.91 -26.65
CA THR A 185 -2.72 -9.15 -25.29
C THR A 185 -1.66 -9.79 -24.39
N LEU A 186 -0.96 -10.82 -24.88
CA LEU A 186 0.10 -11.49 -24.12
C LEU A 186 1.32 -10.61 -23.91
N ILE A 187 1.71 -9.80 -24.89
CA ILE A 187 2.77 -8.80 -24.72
C ILE A 187 2.39 -7.81 -23.62
N GLY A 188 1.18 -7.25 -23.67
CA GLY A 188 0.68 -6.34 -22.64
C GLY A 188 0.64 -6.99 -21.25
N ALA A 189 0.15 -8.23 -21.17
CA ALA A 189 0.12 -9.01 -19.93
C ALA A 189 1.52 -9.26 -19.37
N GLY A 190 2.46 -9.66 -20.23
CA GLY A 190 3.86 -9.90 -19.89
C GLY A 190 4.56 -8.64 -19.39
N VAL A 191 4.42 -7.52 -20.11
CA VAL A 191 4.94 -6.22 -19.68
C VAL A 191 4.41 -5.86 -18.28
N GLY A 192 3.10 -5.93 -18.06
CA GLY A 192 2.50 -5.65 -16.76
C GLY A 192 2.98 -6.59 -15.64
N LEU A 193 3.04 -7.90 -15.93
CA LEU A 193 3.49 -8.92 -14.99
C LEU A 193 4.94 -8.67 -14.54
N PHE A 194 5.87 -8.47 -15.49
CA PHE A 194 7.28 -8.33 -15.17
C PHE A 194 7.61 -6.97 -14.53
N ILE A 195 6.88 -5.91 -14.85
CA ILE A 195 6.93 -4.65 -14.09
C ILE A 195 6.53 -4.91 -12.64
N GLY A 196 5.38 -5.53 -12.40
CA GLY A 196 4.91 -5.84 -11.05
C GLY A 196 5.84 -6.79 -10.29
N LEU A 197 6.41 -7.78 -10.96
CA LEU A 197 7.36 -8.72 -10.39
C LEU A 197 8.66 -8.01 -9.98
N LEU A 198 9.22 -7.15 -10.83
CA LEU A 198 10.43 -6.40 -10.46
C LEU A 198 10.17 -5.42 -9.33
N GLU A 199 9.01 -4.76 -9.28
CA GLU A 199 8.65 -3.94 -8.13
C GLU A 199 8.60 -4.76 -6.84
N LEU A 200 7.96 -5.93 -6.88
CA LEU A 200 7.91 -6.84 -5.74
C LEU A 200 9.32 -7.28 -5.32
N LEU A 201 10.17 -7.65 -6.28
CA LEU A 201 11.52 -8.15 -6.06
C LEU A 201 12.55 -7.07 -5.71
N THR A 202 12.25 -5.78 -5.89
CA THR A 202 13.18 -4.68 -5.59
C THR A 202 12.67 -3.73 -4.51
N ARG A 203 11.50 -4.00 -3.94
CA ARG A 203 10.94 -3.28 -2.80
C ARG A 203 11.89 -3.36 -1.61
N THR A 204 12.09 -2.22 -0.95
CA THR A 204 13.04 -2.06 0.17
C THR A 204 12.33 -1.66 1.46
N ALA A 205 11.38 -0.73 1.41
CA ALA A 205 10.62 -0.25 2.56
C ALA A 205 9.18 0.10 2.19
N TRP A 206 8.29 0.05 3.19
CA TRP A 206 6.89 0.43 3.05
C TRP A 206 6.26 0.83 4.38
N VAL A 207 5.12 1.51 4.29
CA VAL A 207 4.25 1.83 5.42
C VAL A 207 2.98 1.00 5.28
N ARG A 208 2.70 0.15 6.27
CA ARG A 208 1.45 -0.64 6.36
C ARG A 208 0.45 0.09 7.24
N VAL A 209 -0.77 0.28 6.76
CA VAL A 209 -1.86 0.79 7.62
C VAL A 209 -2.35 -0.33 8.52
N ILE A 210 -2.10 -0.19 9.82
CA ILE A 210 -2.58 -1.12 10.84
C ILE A 210 -4.01 -0.75 11.24
N TYR A 211 -4.31 0.55 11.25
CA TYR A 211 -5.60 1.04 11.67
C TYR A 211 -5.99 2.33 10.94
N GLY A 212 -7.28 2.44 10.60
CA GLY A 212 -7.88 3.57 9.89
C GLY A 212 -8.39 3.20 8.50
N ARG A 213 -8.72 4.21 7.69
CA ARG A 213 -9.18 3.98 6.31
C ARG A 213 -8.10 3.27 5.48
N ASN A 214 -8.49 2.23 4.74
CA ASN A 214 -7.58 1.33 4.01
C ASN A 214 -6.69 0.47 4.92
N GLU A 215 -7.22 -0.01 6.05
CA GLU A 215 -6.59 -1.02 6.90
C GLU A 215 -6.01 -2.20 6.12
N GLY A 216 -4.82 -2.66 6.52
CA GLY A 216 -4.05 -3.73 5.87
C GLY A 216 -3.33 -3.32 4.57
N LYS A 217 -3.50 -2.08 4.11
CA LYS A 217 -2.88 -1.61 2.87
C LYS A 217 -1.41 -1.22 3.08
N ASP A 218 -0.59 -1.62 2.11
CA ASP A 218 0.82 -1.32 2.07
C ASP A 218 1.13 -0.21 1.04
N TYR A 219 1.80 0.84 1.51
CA TYR A 219 2.30 1.94 0.68
C TYR A 219 3.83 1.87 0.61
N PRO A 220 4.40 1.51 -0.55
CA PRO A 220 5.85 1.43 -0.71
C PRO A 220 6.51 2.82 -0.68
N ILE A 221 7.69 2.90 -0.07
CA ILE A 221 8.50 4.13 -0.03
C ILE A 221 9.60 4.02 -1.09
N ASP A 222 9.29 4.52 -2.30
CA ASP A 222 10.11 4.30 -3.50
C ASP A 222 10.91 5.52 -3.98
N ARG A 223 10.79 6.66 -3.30
CA ARG A 223 11.52 7.89 -3.63
C ARG A 223 11.90 8.64 -2.36
N ASP A 224 12.97 9.42 -2.46
CA ASP A 224 13.35 10.37 -1.43
C ASP A 224 12.29 11.50 -1.35
N GLY A 225 11.99 11.95 -0.13
CA GLY A 225 10.94 12.94 0.13
C GLY A 225 9.52 12.41 -0.08
N ALA A 226 9.30 11.10 0.11
CA ALA A 226 7.96 10.52 0.07
C ALA A 226 7.14 11.08 1.24
N TYR A 227 5.96 11.65 0.97
CA TYR A 227 5.20 12.35 2.01
C TYR A 227 3.87 11.65 2.34
N ILE A 228 3.49 11.81 3.60
CA ILE A 228 2.31 11.24 4.23
C ILE A 228 1.36 12.40 4.55
N GLY A 229 0.07 12.26 4.25
CA GLY A 229 -0.90 13.29 4.60
C GLY A 229 -2.26 13.13 3.95
N ARG A 230 -3.11 14.14 4.15
CA ARG A 230 -4.50 14.16 3.65
C ARG A 230 -4.59 14.50 2.16
N ASP A 231 -3.52 15.03 1.56
CA ASP A 231 -3.48 15.26 0.11
C ASP A 231 -3.75 13.94 -0.62
N GLU A 232 -4.63 14.00 -1.62
CA GLU A 232 -4.96 12.85 -2.44
C GLU A 232 -3.80 12.40 -3.32
N LEU A 233 -2.81 13.27 -3.56
CA LEU A 233 -1.58 12.98 -4.31
C LEU A 233 -0.39 12.57 -3.41
N ALA A 234 -0.62 12.34 -2.12
CA ALA A 234 0.40 11.86 -1.19
C ALA A 234 0.86 10.43 -1.52
N ASP A 235 2.12 10.13 -1.23
CA ASP A 235 2.68 8.78 -1.39
C ASP A 235 2.01 7.80 -0.41
N VAL A 236 1.67 8.30 0.79
CA VAL A 236 0.83 7.62 1.78
C VAL A 236 -0.41 8.50 2.07
N PRO A 237 -1.50 8.34 1.31
CA PRO A 237 -2.70 9.15 1.45
C PRO A 237 -3.57 8.71 2.64
N LEU A 238 -3.72 9.61 3.61
CA LEU A 238 -4.50 9.43 4.84
C LEU A 238 -5.77 10.29 4.80
N ARG A 239 -6.86 9.72 4.27
CA ARG A 239 -8.11 10.47 3.99
C ARG A 239 -9.21 10.20 5.00
N GLY A 240 -10.03 11.22 5.26
CA GLY A 240 -11.22 11.12 6.10
C GLY A 240 -11.04 11.68 7.50
N ASP A 241 -9.83 12.11 7.85
CA ASP A 241 -9.53 12.73 9.13
C ASP A 241 -9.07 14.20 8.94
N PRO A 242 -9.84 15.19 9.42
CA PRO A 242 -9.49 16.59 9.35
C PRO A 242 -8.22 16.97 10.11
N GLN A 243 -7.81 16.20 11.13
CA GLN A 243 -6.60 16.46 11.91
C GLN A 243 -5.32 16.15 11.13
N VAL A 244 -5.45 15.38 10.04
CA VAL A 244 -4.34 15.10 9.15
C VAL A 244 -4.09 16.31 8.23
N ALA A 245 -2.97 16.99 8.44
CA ALA A 245 -2.47 18.02 7.53
C ALA A 245 -2.33 17.49 6.08
N PRO A 246 -2.49 18.35 5.05
CA PRO A 246 -2.30 17.94 3.65
C PRO A 246 -0.94 17.29 3.40
N ARG A 247 0.13 17.86 3.97
CA ARG A 247 1.47 17.26 4.11
C ARG A 247 1.77 17.19 5.61
N HIS A 248 1.70 15.99 6.18
CA HIS A 248 1.79 15.77 7.63
C HIS A 248 3.19 15.34 8.05
N ALA A 249 3.83 14.48 7.25
CA ALA A 249 5.19 14.04 7.48
C ALA A 249 5.86 13.70 6.15
N GLU A 250 7.19 13.67 6.14
CA GLU A 250 7.99 13.30 4.99
C GLU A 250 9.01 12.23 5.40
N ILE A 251 9.14 11.16 4.62
CA ILE A 251 10.17 10.14 4.78
C ILE A 251 11.28 10.44 3.78
N ARG A 252 12.47 10.72 4.30
CA ARG A 252 13.69 10.92 3.51
C ARG A 252 14.61 9.73 3.60
N THR A 253 15.36 9.48 2.54
CA THR A 253 16.42 8.46 2.52
C THR A 253 17.76 9.13 2.75
N GLN A 254 18.38 8.91 3.92
CA GLN A 254 19.68 9.51 4.27
C GLN A 254 20.63 8.42 4.78
N GLY A 255 21.85 8.36 4.24
CA GLY A 255 22.90 7.43 4.72
C GLY A 255 22.58 5.94 4.55
N GLY A 256 21.56 5.58 3.75
CA GLY A 256 21.07 4.19 3.64
C GLY A 256 19.98 3.82 4.65
N GLY A 257 19.59 4.75 5.53
CA GLY A 257 18.44 4.65 6.42
C GLY A 257 17.25 5.51 5.95
N TYR A 258 16.17 5.45 6.71
CA TYR A 258 14.95 6.24 6.48
C TYR A 258 14.76 7.20 7.66
N LEU A 259 14.55 8.47 7.36
CA LEU A 259 14.35 9.53 8.34
C LEU A 259 12.94 10.10 8.18
N LEU A 260 12.14 10.00 9.23
CA LEU A 260 10.83 10.64 9.32
C LEU A 260 11.01 12.10 9.75
N VAL A 261 10.64 13.03 8.88
CA VAL A 261 10.62 14.47 9.15
C VAL A 261 9.17 14.87 9.48
N PRO A 262 8.85 15.21 10.73
CA PRO A 262 7.52 15.68 11.11
C PRO A 262 7.27 17.09 10.55
N LEU A 263 6.14 17.29 9.87
CA LEU A 263 5.67 18.63 9.43
C LEU A 263 4.45 19.09 10.24
N ALA A 264 3.82 18.17 10.97
CA ALA A 264 2.70 18.36 11.87
C ALA A 264 2.83 17.37 13.05
N PRO A 265 2.05 17.55 14.14
CA PRO A 265 2.14 16.68 15.32
C PRO A 265 1.82 15.21 15.01
N LEU A 266 2.81 14.33 15.24
CA LEU A 266 2.68 12.89 15.08
C LEU A 266 3.39 12.14 16.22
N LEU A 267 3.01 10.89 16.44
CA LEU A 267 3.69 10.01 17.41
C LEU A 267 4.46 8.91 16.68
N VAL A 268 5.65 8.60 17.17
CA VAL A 268 6.45 7.42 16.79
C VAL A 268 6.60 6.55 18.04
N ASN A 269 6.14 5.30 17.97
CA ASN A 269 6.14 4.36 19.11
C ASN A 269 5.52 4.95 20.38
N GLY A 270 4.42 5.72 20.22
CA GLY A 270 3.71 6.39 21.30
C GLY A 270 4.37 7.68 21.82
N ARG A 271 5.53 8.10 21.29
CA ARG A 271 6.23 9.32 21.70
C ARG A 271 6.06 10.44 20.67
N PRO A 272 5.82 11.70 21.07
CA PRO A 272 5.76 12.82 20.14
C PRO A 272 7.06 13.00 19.36
N ALA A 273 6.97 13.08 18.04
CA ALA A 273 8.11 13.38 17.18
C ALA A 273 8.13 14.88 16.86
N THR A 274 8.99 15.63 17.57
CA THR A 274 9.18 17.08 17.39
C THR A 274 10.40 17.42 16.53
N ALA A 275 11.26 16.43 16.26
CA ALA A 275 12.44 16.54 15.42
C ALA A 275 12.50 15.33 14.46
N PRO A 276 13.34 15.35 13.42
CA PRO A 276 13.50 14.19 12.54
C PRO A 276 13.89 12.92 13.31
N VAL A 277 13.20 11.82 13.04
CA VAL A 277 13.36 10.52 13.73
C VAL A 277 13.82 9.47 12.73
N GLU A 278 14.86 8.71 13.07
CA GLU A 278 15.29 7.57 12.26
C GLU A 278 14.30 6.41 12.41
N LEU A 279 13.80 5.91 11.29
CA LEU A 279 12.83 4.82 11.22
C LEU A 279 13.51 3.46 11.21
N HIS A 280 13.01 2.59 12.08
CA HIS A 280 13.40 1.21 12.24
C HIS A 280 12.28 0.27 11.79
N ASP A 281 12.67 -0.92 11.36
CA ASP A 281 11.68 -1.96 11.03
C ASP A 281 10.76 -2.22 12.23
N GLY A 282 9.45 -2.15 11.99
CA GLY A 282 8.44 -2.33 13.02
C GLY A 282 7.97 -1.05 13.71
N ASP A 283 8.59 0.10 13.46
CA ASP A 283 8.21 1.37 14.09
C ASP A 283 6.74 1.74 13.81
N MET A 284 6.03 2.10 14.86
CA MET A 284 4.62 2.49 14.83
C MET A 284 4.47 4.00 14.66
N LEU A 285 3.82 4.42 13.59
CA LEU A 285 3.53 5.81 13.26
C LEU A 285 2.05 6.09 13.53
N GLN A 286 1.78 7.10 14.35
CA GLN A 286 0.41 7.55 14.61
C GLN A 286 0.21 8.99 14.14
N ILE A 287 -0.76 9.16 13.25
CA ILE A 287 -1.10 10.45 12.62
C ILE A 287 -2.63 10.59 12.65
N GLY A 288 -3.14 11.49 13.49
CA GLY A 288 -4.58 11.61 13.76
C GLY A 288 -5.16 10.27 14.23
N SER A 289 -6.21 9.80 13.55
CA SER A 289 -6.86 8.50 13.77
C SER A 289 -6.16 7.32 13.09
N PHE A 290 -5.10 7.53 12.32
CA PHE A 290 -4.38 6.46 11.63
C PHE A 290 -3.25 5.91 12.49
N GLN A 291 -3.15 4.58 12.57
CA GLN A 291 -1.93 3.90 13.02
C GLN A 291 -1.36 3.09 11.88
N MET A 292 -0.06 3.23 11.69
CA MET A 292 0.68 2.58 10.62
C MET A 292 1.97 2.02 11.15
N GLN A 293 2.52 1.02 10.47
CA GLN A 293 3.79 0.43 10.80
C GLN A 293 4.76 0.62 9.64
N PHE A 294 5.94 1.15 9.93
CA PHE A 294 7.05 1.15 8.97
C PHE A 294 7.70 -0.23 8.94
N GLN A 295 7.93 -0.75 7.73
CA GLN A 295 8.51 -2.06 7.52
C GLN A 295 9.63 -2.00 6.47
N LEU A 296 10.70 -2.72 6.74
CA LEU A 296 11.81 -2.98 5.83
C LEU A 296 11.69 -4.40 5.29
N ARG A 297 12.25 -4.64 4.10
CA ARG A 297 12.37 -6.01 3.59
C ARG A 297 13.37 -6.79 4.44
N GLU A 298 13.00 -8.01 4.83
CA GLU A 298 13.89 -8.95 5.54
C GLU A 298 15.28 -9.03 4.90
N GLY A 299 16.33 -8.93 5.72
CA GLY A 299 17.72 -8.94 5.28
C GLY A 299 18.29 -7.60 4.83
N GLN A 300 17.48 -6.55 4.66
CA GLN A 300 17.98 -5.16 4.64
C GLN A 300 18.26 -4.74 6.08
N ALA A 301 19.33 -5.29 6.67
CA ALA A 301 19.89 -4.76 7.92
C ALA A 301 20.12 -3.26 7.70
N GLN A 302 19.59 -2.44 8.61
CA GLN A 302 19.96 -1.03 8.67
C GLN A 302 21.48 -0.97 8.60
N ARG A 303 22.02 -0.42 7.52
CA ARG A 303 23.41 0.03 7.55
C ARG A 303 23.40 1.17 8.54
N MET A 304 23.62 0.86 9.81
CA MET A 304 24.05 1.85 10.79
C MET A 304 25.15 2.64 10.09
N PRO A 305 25.02 3.97 9.94
CA PRO A 305 26.19 4.79 9.68
C PRO A 305 27.16 4.45 10.80
N ARG A 306 28.27 3.78 10.47
CA ARG A 306 29.27 3.38 11.47
C ARG A 306 29.93 4.58 12.15
N ASP A 307 29.63 5.81 11.73
CA ASP A 307 30.25 7.03 12.23
C ASP A 307 29.23 8.13 12.57
N VAL A 308 28.12 7.78 13.19
CA VAL A 308 27.53 8.71 14.17
C VAL A 308 27.67 8.07 15.53
N VAL A 309 28.89 8.19 16.08
CA VAL A 309 29.03 8.30 17.53
C VAL A 309 27.92 9.26 17.95
N ARG A 310 26.89 8.77 18.64
CA ARG A 310 26.02 9.63 19.43
C ARG A 310 27.00 10.46 20.25
N ALA A 311 27.23 11.71 19.87
CA ALA A 311 27.91 12.62 20.76
C ALA A 311 27.14 12.48 22.07
N PRO A 312 27.78 12.01 23.16
CA PRO A 312 27.08 11.95 24.43
C PRO A 312 26.48 13.34 24.63
N TYR A 313 25.15 13.38 24.77
CA TYR A 313 24.42 14.62 25.00
C TYR A 313 25.16 15.36 26.10
N THR A 314 25.82 16.46 25.77
CA THR A 314 26.37 17.35 26.77
C THR A 314 25.16 18.09 27.33
N PRO A 315 24.67 17.77 28.54
CA PRO A 315 23.58 18.53 29.10
C PRO A 315 24.01 19.99 29.18
N MET A 316 23.12 20.90 28.77
CA MET A 316 23.34 22.33 28.98
C MET A 316 23.65 22.55 30.46
N PRO A 317 24.62 23.41 30.83
CA PRO A 317 24.92 23.68 32.22
C PRO A 317 23.68 24.28 32.89
N ALA A 318 23.03 23.48 33.73
CA ALA A 318 21.94 23.94 34.59
C ALA A 318 22.53 24.80 35.72
N PRO A 319 21.80 25.83 36.19
CA PRO A 319 22.18 26.59 37.38
C PRO A 319 22.42 25.65 38.59
N PRO A 320 23.34 25.99 39.52
CA PRO A 320 23.63 25.16 40.68
C PRO A 320 22.36 24.84 41.47
N GLY A 321 22.13 23.56 41.76
CA GLY A 321 20.96 23.10 42.54
C GLY A 321 19.68 22.86 41.73
N VAL A 322 19.73 22.90 40.38
CA VAL A 322 18.58 22.60 39.52
C VAL A 322 18.88 21.39 38.64
N CYS A 323 17.91 20.48 38.53
CA CYS A 323 18.05 19.27 37.72
C CYS A 323 18.07 19.60 36.21
N PRO A 324 19.09 19.17 35.45
CA PRO A 324 19.19 19.46 34.02
C PRO A 324 18.16 18.71 33.15
N TYR A 325 17.48 17.71 33.72
CA TYR A 325 16.51 16.88 33.00
C TYR A 325 15.07 17.36 33.13
N CYS A 326 14.64 17.70 34.35
CA CYS A 326 13.25 18.08 34.62
C CYS A 326 13.09 19.52 35.16
N GLY A 327 14.18 20.26 35.36
CA GLY A 327 14.17 21.66 35.78
C GLY A 327 13.74 21.92 37.22
N GLN A 328 13.55 20.87 38.03
CA GLN A 328 13.15 20.99 39.44
C GLN A 328 14.36 21.20 40.37
N PRO A 329 14.19 21.85 41.54
CA PRO A 329 15.25 21.97 42.54
C PRO A 329 15.73 20.58 42.99
N GLN A 330 17.03 20.39 43.05
CA GLN A 330 17.65 19.20 43.62
C GLN A 330 17.62 19.25 45.15
N ASP A 331 17.50 18.09 45.79
CA ASP A 331 17.66 18.00 47.25
C ASP A 331 19.08 18.47 47.64
N PRO A 332 19.20 19.48 48.52
CA PRO A 332 20.48 20.07 48.90
C PRO A 332 21.41 19.11 49.68
N MET A 333 20.88 18.03 50.26
CA MET A 333 21.69 17.05 51.00
C MET A 333 22.06 15.81 50.19
N THR A 334 21.20 15.37 49.28
CA THR A 334 21.40 14.11 48.52
C THR A 334 21.72 14.33 47.04
N GLY A 335 21.53 15.54 46.50
CA GLY A 335 21.65 15.85 45.07
C GLY A 335 20.58 15.17 44.20
N ALA A 336 19.65 14.41 44.82
CA ALA A 336 18.61 13.68 44.13
C ALA A 336 17.50 14.61 43.68
N CYS A 337 16.90 14.31 42.53
CA CYS A 337 15.71 14.99 42.04
C CYS A 337 14.51 14.05 42.08
N ALA A 338 13.29 14.56 42.22
CA ALA A 338 12.07 13.76 42.16
C ALA A 338 11.91 12.96 40.83
N CYS A 339 12.59 13.39 39.76
CA CYS A 339 12.58 12.72 38.46
C CYS A 339 13.68 11.64 38.30
N THR A 340 14.52 11.43 39.33
CA THR A 340 15.48 10.31 39.35
C THR A 340 14.73 9.04 39.77
N PRO A 341 14.65 7.99 38.96
CA PRO A 341 13.97 6.77 39.36
C PRO A 341 14.72 6.12 40.52
N THR A 342 14.13 6.16 41.71
CA THR A 342 14.58 5.32 42.83
C THR A 342 14.29 3.88 42.43
N THR A 343 15.33 3.13 42.07
CA THR A 343 15.25 1.68 41.86
C THR A 343 15.02 0.99 43.21
N ALA A 344 13.82 1.15 43.77
CA ALA A 344 13.35 0.32 44.87
C ALA A 344 12.95 -1.01 44.25
N LEU A 345 13.78 -2.03 44.44
CA LEU A 345 13.43 -3.42 44.20
C LEU A 345 12.29 -3.79 45.17
N THR A 346 11.05 -3.68 44.72
CA THR A 346 9.91 -4.26 45.44
C THR A 346 10.01 -5.79 45.30
N PRO A 347 10.01 -6.57 46.39
CA PRO A 347 10.00 -8.01 46.30
C PRO A 347 8.66 -8.48 45.70
N THR A 348 8.76 -9.29 44.65
CA THR A 348 7.63 -9.97 44.01
C THR A 348 6.93 -10.89 45.01
N PRO A 349 5.61 -10.80 45.22
CA PRO A 349 4.90 -11.81 46.00
C PRO A 349 4.89 -13.15 45.26
N PRO A 350 4.95 -14.29 45.97
CA PRO A 350 4.98 -15.62 45.36
C PRO A 350 3.65 -15.95 44.66
N PRO A 351 3.67 -16.80 43.63
CA PRO A 351 2.48 -17.12 42.84
C PRO A 351 1.46 -17.91 43.69
N THR A 352 0.30 -17.31 43.93
CA THR A 352 -0.87 -18.01 44.48
C THR A 352 -1.46 -18.93 43.42
N ARG A 353 -1.52 -20.23 43.73
CA ARG A 353 -2.27 -21.24 42.95
C ARG A 353 -3.74 -20.81 42.81
N PRO A 354 -4.36 -20.96 41.62
CA PRO A 354 -5.80 -20.80 41.50
C PRO A 354 -6.52 -21.92 42.27
N PRO A 355 -7.65 -21.64 42.95
CA PRO A 355 -8.46 -22.65 43.59
C PRO A 355 -9.14 -23.55 42.55
N VAL A 356 -9.21 -24.84 42.87
CA VAL A 356 -9.99 -25.86 42.17
C VAL A 356 -11.47 -25.46 42.24
N PRO A 357 -12.25 -25.47 41.15
CA PRO A 357 -13.67 -25.20 41.24
C PRO A 357 -14.37 -26.39 41.90
N ALA A 358 -15.00 -26.11 43.04
CA ALA A 358 -15.93 -27.02 43.67
C ALA A 358 -17.19 -27.17 42.80
N THR A 359 -17.58 -28.42 42.61
CA THR A 359 -18.80 -28.88 41.96
C THR A 359 -20.04 -28.30 42.64
N GLY A 360 -21.00 -27.81 41.84
CA GLY A 360 -22.38 -27.58 42.30
C GLY A 360 -22.82 -26.12 42.29
N GLY A 361 -23.30 -25.66 41.14
CA GLY A 361 -24.03 -24.39 41.03
C GLY A 361 -24.82 -24.37 39.72
N VAL A 362 -26.13 -24.25 39.82
CA VAL A 362 -27.06 -24.11 38.71
C VAL A 362 -26.59 -22.97 37.80
N VAL A 363 -26.37 -23.26 36.51
CA VAL A 363 -26.05 -22.24 35.51
C VAL A 363 -27.30 -21.40 35.28
N VAL A 364 -27.41 -20.30 36.02
CA VAL A 364 -28.22 -19.16 35.59
C VAL A 364 -27.42 -18.50 34.49
N VAL A 365 -27.99 -18.41 33.28
CA VAL A 365 -27.40 -17.67 32.16
C VAL A 365 -27.25 -16.22 32.62
N ALA A 366 -26.04 -15.83 33.04
CA ALA A 366 -25.73 -14.46 33.43
C ALA A 366 -25.97 -13.57 32.20
N GLN A 367 -26.89 -12.63 32.32
CA GLN A 367 -27.08 -11.64 31.27
C GLN A 367 -25.89 -10.67 31.30
N ALA A 368 -25.29 -10.44 30.14
CA ALA A 368 -24.26 -9.43 29.98
C ALA A 368 -24.85 -8.07 30.38
N THR A 369 -24.26 -7.43 31.39
CA THR A 369 -24.77 -6.15 31.94
C THR A 369 -23.70 -5.07 31.96
N SER A 370 -22.47 -5.39 31.56
CA SER A 370 -21.35 -4.46 31.68
C SER A 370 -20.30 -4.61 30.59
N LEU A 371 -19.55 -3.54 30.39
CA LEU A 371 -18.37 -3.48 29.54
C LEU A 371 -17.16 -3.18 30.41
N VAL A 372 -16.09 -3.96 30.27
CA VAL A 372 -14.81 -3.71 30.93
C VAL A 372 -13.80 -3.27 29.90
N GLY A 373 -13.22 -2.07 30.05
CA GLY A 373 -12.18 -1.58 29.15
C GLY A 373 -10.93 -2.46 29.23
N LEU A 374 -10.37 -2.84 28.09
CA LEU A 374 -9.15 -3.65 28.01
C LEU A 374 -7.91 -2.81 27.69
N ASP A 375 -8.07 -1.67 27.01
CA ASP A 375 -6.96 -0.83 26.55
C ASP A 375 -7.15 0.66 26.89
N GLY A 376 -6.06 1.41 26.73
CA GLY A 376 -6.06 2.87 26.77
C GLY A 376 -6.38 3.44 28.16
N ALA A 377 -6.90 4.66 28.18
CA ALA A 377 -7.24 5.38 29.42
C ALA A 377 -8.37 4.69 30.23
N LEU A 378 -9.11 3.76 29.62
CA LEU A 378 -10.25 3.07 30.21
C LEU A 378 -9.93 1.62 30.62
N ALA A 379 -8.67 1.18 30.50
CA ALA A 379 -8.26 -0.16 30.85
C ALA A 379 -8.60 -0.48 32.33
N GLY A 380 -9.26 -1.61 32.55
CA GLY A 380 -9.71 -2.08 33.86
C GLY A 380 -10.97 -1.38 34.40
N GLN A 381 -11.47 -0.33 33.76
CA GLN A 381 -12.70 0.34 34.19
C GLN A 381 -13.93 -0.46 33.74
N ARG A 382 -14.93 -0.57 34.62
CA ARG A 382 -16.19 -1.27 34.36
C ARG A 382 -17.33 -0.27 34.19
N PHE A 383 -18.08 -0.42 33.11
CA PHE A 383 -19.21 0.42 32.75
C PHE A 383 -20.48 -0.43 32.71
N SER A 384 -21.46 -0.12 33.55
CA SER A 384 -22.77 -0.78 33.51
C SER A 384 -23.58 -0.29 32.31
N VAL A 385 -24.25 -1.20 31.62
CA VAL A 385 -25.17 -0.89 30.52
C VAL A 385 -26.59 -0.83 31.08
N PRO A 386 -27.20 0.37 31.20
CA PRO A 386 -28.55 0.50 31.75
C PRO A 386 -29.60 -0.05 30.77
N ALA A 387 -30.79 -0.34 31.29
CA ALA A 387 -31.90 -0.89 30.49
C ALA A 387 -32.35 0.04 29.35
N SER A 388 -32.15 1.35 29.48
CA SER A 388 -32.38 2.35 28.42
C SER A 388 -31.37 2.29 27.27
N GLY A 389 -30.32 1.47 27.41
CA GLY A 389 -29.18 1.43 26.50
C GLY A 389 -28.12 2.48 26.81
N LEU A 390 -27.00 2.38 26.11
CA LEU A 390 -25.78 3.16 26.31
C LEU A 390 -25.28 3.67 24.96
N THR A 391 -25.02 4.97 24.86
CA THR A 391 -24.35 5.57 23.70
C THR A 391 -22.84 5.56 23.91
N VAL A 392 -22.08 5.24 22.88
CA VAL A 392 -20.63 5.18 22.89
C VAL A 392 -20.09 6.17 21.88
N GLY A 393 -19.17 7.03 22.31
CA GLY A 393 -18.53 8.00 21.42
C GLY A 393 -17.48 8.83 22.13
N ARG A 394 -16.77 9.66 21.35
CA ARG A 394 -15.71 10.52 21.89
C ARG A 394 -16.23 11.82 22.53
N GLU A 395 -17.42 12.28 22.15
CA GLU A 395 -17.99 13.51 22.71
C GLU A 395 -18.61 13.29 24.09
N ALA A 396 -18.64 14.36 24.88
CA ALA A 396 -19.07 14.33 26.29
C ALA A 396 -20.57 14.08 26.49
N ASP A 397 -21.37 14.12 25.43
CA ASP A 397 -22.81 13.83 25.44
C ASP A 397 -23.14 12.33 25.26
N ASN A 398 -22.12 11.47 25.11
CA ASN A 398 -22.29 10.01 25.15
C ASN A 398 -22.29 9.49 26.58
N THR A 399 -23.04 8.41 26.84
CA THR A 399 -23.05 7.75 28.15
C THR A 399 -21.70 7.10 28.47
N LEU A 400 -21.08 6.46 27.48
CA LEU A 400 -19.70 5.97 27.53
C LEU A 400 -18.82 6.86 26.66
N ILE A 401 -18.09 7.75 27.33
CA ILE A 401 -17.12 8.65 26.71
C ILE A 401 -15.83 7.86 26.51
N VAL A 402 -15.47 7.62 25.26
CA VAL A 402 -14.20 7.01 24.88
C VAL A 402 -13.32 8.10 24.28
N PRO A 403 -12.41 8.72 25.07
CA PRO A 403 -11.63 9.89 24.66
C PRO A 403 -10.47 9.50 23.72
N ASP A 404 -10.76 8.76 22.65
CA ASP A 404 -9.80 8.26 21.68
C ASP A 404 -10.17 8.73 20.27
N LEU A 405 -9.21 9.30 19.54
CA LEU A 405 -9.42 9.89 18.21
C LEU A 405 -9.92 8.90 17.15
N SER A 406 -9.66 7.61 17.36
CA SER A 406 -10.19 6.53 16.52
C SER A 406 -11.70 6.31 16.68
N VAL A 407 -12.29 6.83 17.77
CA VAL A 407 -13.72 6.73 18.07
C VAL A 407 -14.44 7.97 17.55
N SER A 408 -15.58 7.73 16.89
CA SER A 408 -16.41 8.80 16.31
C SER A 408 -17.14 9.55 17.40
N ARG A 409 -17.57 10.79 17.11
CA ARG A 409 -18.31 11.63 18.08
C ARG A 409 -19.52 10.90 18.66
N HIS A 410 -20.33 10.27 17.81
CA HIS A 410 -21.31 9.25 18.17
C HIS A 410 -20.97 8.01 17.36
N HIS A 411 -20.41 6.99 17.99
CA HIS A 411 -19.80 5.86 17.29
C HIS A 411 -20.74 4.67 17.24
N ALA A 412 -21.29 4.29 18.39
CA ALA A 412 -22.18 3.15 18.50
C ALA A 412 -23.26 3.38 19.55
N ARG A 413 -24.31 2.56 19.50
CA ARG A 413 -25.31 2.45 20.55
C ARG A 413 -25.42 0.99 20.95
N ILE A 414 -25.40 0.72 22.24
CA ILE A 414 -25.76 -0.59 22.80
C ILE A 414 -27.16 -0.48 23.38
N ALA A 415 -28.05 -1.37 23.01
CA ALA A 415 -29.41 -1.44 23.53
C ALA A 415 -29.67 -2.81 24.14
N GLN A 416 -30.58 -2.88 25.11
CA GLN A 416 -31.18 -4.15 25.49
C GLN A 416 -32.39 -4.43 24.62
N GLU A 417 -32.41 -5.59 23.96
CA GLU A 417 -33.54 -6.10 23.20
C GLU A 417 -33.84 -7.51 23.67
N ASN A 418 -35.06 -7.76 24.16
CA ASN A 418 -35.47 -9.08 24.66
C ASN A 418 -34.52 -9.65 25.73
N GLY A 419 -33.94 -8.80 26.57
CA GLY A 419 -33.00 -9.20 27.62
C GLY A 419 -31.58 -9.55 27.13
N VAL A 420 -31.23 -9.25 25.88
CA VAL A 420 -29.85 -9.38 25.37
C VAL A 420 -29.30 -8.03 24.92
N LEU A 421 -28.01 -7.82 25.14
CA LEU A 421 -27.32 -6.64 24.63
C LEU A 421 -27.13 -6.77 23.12
N VAL A 422 -27.46 -5.70 22.40
CA VAL A 422 -27.25 -5.58 20.95
C VAL A 422 -26.48 -4.31 20.69
N VAL A 423 -25.34 -4.44 20.02
CA VAL A 423 -24.55 -3.28 19.56
C VAL A 423 -24.99 -2.87 18.16
N TYR A 424 -25.08 -1.57 17.95
CA TYR A 424 -25.39 -0.90 16.70
C TYR A 424 -24.29 0.09 16.35
N ASP A 425 -23.65 -0.07 15.20
CA ASP A 425 -22.75 0.95 14.66
C ASP A 425 -23.57 2.10 14.07
N LEU A 426 -23.24 3.34 14.42
CA LEU A 426 -23.97 4.54 13.97
C LEU A 426 -23.38 5.16 12.70
N GLY A 427 -22.75 4.35 11.84
CA GLY A 427 -22.03 4.82 10.66
C GLY A 427 -20.67 5.40 11.03
N SER A 428 -19.99 4.76 11.97
CA SER A 428 -18.72 5.25 12.48
C SER A 428 -17.60 5.18 11.43
N THR A 429 -16.65 6.12 11.51
CA THR A 429 -15.58 6.24 10.51
C THR A 429 -14.71 4.99 10.44
N ASN A 430 -14.38 4.41 11.59
CA ASN A 430 -13.49 3.27 11.68
C ASN A 430 -14.21 1.95 11.99
N GLY A 431 -15.53 1.96 12.18
CA GLY A 431 -16.33 0.77 12.43
C GLY A 431 -16.31 0.26 13.86
N THR A 432 -17.35 -0.51 14.18
CA THR A 432 -17.49 -1.32 15.39
C THR A 432 -17.18 -2.79 15.05
N TYR A 433 -16.45 -3.48 15.92
CA TYR A 433 -16.09 -4.89 15.75
C TYR A 433 -16.48 -5.70 16.98
N VAL A 434 -16.86 -6.96 16.78
CA VAL A 434 -17.06 -7.93 17.86
C VAL A 434 -16.23 -9.16 17.52
N ASN A 435 -15.33 -9.54 18.43
CA ASN A 435 -14.36 -10.62 18.22
C ASN A 435 -13.59 -10.46 16.88
N GLU A 436 -13.11 -9.24 16.62
CA GLU A 436 -12.41 -8.81 15.39
C GLU A 436 -13.21 -8.90 14.09
N VAL A 437 -14.51 -9.19 14.15
CA VAL A 437 -15.40 -9.13 12.99
C VAL A 437 -16.15 -7.80 12.98
N ARG A 438 -16.03 -7.04 11.88
CA ARG A 438 -16.73 -5.76 11.72
C ARG A 438 -18.24 -5.99 11.61
N VAL A 439 -19.02 -5.23 12.38
CA VAL A 439 -20.47 -5.37 12.41
C VAL A 439 -21.20 -4.03 12.34
N THR A 440 -22.41 -4.08 11.80
CA THR A 440 -23.38 -2.97 11.84
C THR A 440 -24.42 -3.18 12.94
N ARG A 441 -24.80 -4.43 13.18
CA ARG A 441 -25.68 -4.87 14.28
C ARG A 441 -25.25 -6.26 14.75
N GLN A 442 -25.05 -6.47 16.04
CA GLN A 442 -24.78 -7.80 16.59
C GLN A 442 -25.25 -7.95 18.04
N THR A 443 -25.80 -9.11 18.36
CA THR A 443 -26.07 -9.51 19.75
C THR A 443 -24.77 -9.86 20.45
N LEU A 444 -24.53 -9.22 21.60
CA LEU A 444 -23.37 -9.42 22.44
C LEU A 444 -23.63 -10.51 23.47
N LYS A 445 -22.63 -11.38 23.68
CA LYS A 445 -22.62 -12.42 24.70
C LYS A 445 -21.56 -12.10 25.77
N PRO A 446 -21.76 -12.56 27.02
CA PRO A 446 -20.70 -12.50 28.02
C PRO A 446 -19.41 -13.14 27.50
N GLY A 447 -18.29 -12.44 27.66
CA GLY A 447 -16.97 -12.83 27.16
C GLY A 447 -16.60 -12.24 25.79
N ASP A 448 -17.55 -11.70 25.03
CA ASP A 448 -17.25 -11.08 23.72
C ASP A 448 -16.33 -9.87 23.88
N ILE A 449 -15.41 -9.68 22.92
CA ILE A 449 -14.58 -8.48 22.83
C ILE A 449 -15.20 -7.54 21.81
N VAL A 450 -15.72 -6.42 22.27
CA VAL A 450 -16.24 -5.34 21.40
C VAL A 450 -15.18 -4.27 21.25
N ARG A 451 -14.87 -3.89 20.03
CA ARG A 451 -13.90 -2.84 19.72
C ARG A 451 -14.61 -1.67 19.03
N PHE A 452 -14.52 -0.51 19.66
CA PHE A 452 -15.00 0.76 19.10
C PHE A 452 -13.79 1.53 18.63
N GLY A 453 -13.70 1.73 17.33
CA GLY A 453 -12.49 2.28 16.76
C GLY A 453 -11.25 1.43 17.13
N GLY A 454 -10.29 2.02 17.83
CA GLY A 454 -9.05 1.37 18.31
C GLY A 454 -9.13 0.87 19.76
N VAL A 455 -10.25 1.06 20.46
CA VAL A 455 -10.38 0.76 21.89
C VAL A 455 -11.22 -0.49 22.12
N ARG A 456 -10.68 -1.47 22.86
CA ARG A 456 -11.37 -2.75 23.14
C ARG A 456 -12.03 -2.75 24.52
N PHE A 457 -13.18 -3.41 24.58
CA PHE A 457 -13.97 -3.70 25.76
C PHE A 457 -14.35 -5.17 25.78
N ARG A 458 -14.36 -5.79 26.96
CA ARG A 458 -14.92 -7.13 27.18
C ARG A 458 -16.33 -7.01 27.74
N VAL A 459 -17.25 -7.79 27.20
CA VAL A 459 -18.64 -7.89 27.67
C VAL A 459 -18.68 -8.82 28.88
N GLU A 460 -19.30 -8.39 29.98
CA GLU A 460 -19.46 -9.17 31.22
C GLU A 460 -20.89 -9.15 31.74
#